data_AF-A0A918B7B4-F1
#
_entry.id   AF-A0A918B7B4-F1
#
_cell.length_a   1.000
_cell.length_b   1.000
_cell.length_c   1.000
_cell.angle_alpha   90.00
_cell.angle_beta   90.00
_cell.angle_gamma   90.00
#
_symmetry.space_group_name_H-M   'P 1'
#
loop_
_entity.id
_entity.type
_entity.pdbx_description
1 polymer ?
#
loop_
_entity_poly.entity_id
_entity_poly.type
_entity_poly.pdbx_seq_one_letter_code
_entity_poly.pdbx_strand_id
1 'polypeptide(L)'
;MTGDADRFEAHGEHGEGAGHDGTAGRRGYGAHEDDEEHGSRGVESAGEEDGTEGKGPEGKDPEGKDPEGKDPEGKDPEGKDPEGKDPEGKDVDGPGRPHGRPSDPHSRPHDPNGPGGPREPGGPGGGGGHGEAGPPRIPLPRAPVEDTGLPLPDAVPAPPGLPHPVLKSLLGAWALAACAPEETAAVEDHLGVCGTCAEEALRLRAAVGLLHPTESLDVDPGLRTRVLESCLGRRPPRIPVPGWATPYDAEVARLDALLQDIGDADWHTPVRLRWFRGEGTTSRRTTVAGIIAHLLSVDGLVAVALGLDDPLETPAEAPTPQARTEAYWRASRFPLTRAVRGPWREQSHGLVRTVSFAGDGSGGLTVPYGGFELPLRDAMVDRAFECWIHAEDIAEAVDYPYGPPAPRHLHRMIDLAARMLPAVLSERRRAGLAGPPRQVRHLVTAGAPGRSLRLEIEGLGGGEWLIPLDSPAAVGSAAHEVAHVALDGVEFCRLAAGHVPPQEAAAGQDGDREAIRDVLYAAASLSRM
;
A
#
# COMPACT_ATOMS: atom_id res chain seq x y z
N MET A 1 -13.25 -37.40 -65.91
CA MET A 1 -13.79 -37.41 -64.54
C MET A 1 -14.02 -35.97 -64.17
N THR A 2 -15.30 -35.65 -64.10
CA THR A 2 -15.93 -34.33 -64.03
C THR A 2 -15.81 -33.71 -62.63
N GLY A 3 -15.54 -32.41 -62.56
CA GLY A 3 -15.67 -31.59 -61.37
C GLY A 3 -16.51 -30.37 -61.73
N ASP A 4 -17.73 -30.32 -61.17
CA ASP A 4 -18.69 -29.23 -61.38
C ASP A 4 -18.50 -28.11 -60.36
N ALA A 5 -18.77 -26.91 -60.85
CA ALA A 5 -18.91 -25.65 -60.13
C ALA A 5 -20.40 -25.33 -59.90
N ASP A 6 -20.69 -24.50 -58.90
CA ASP A 6 -21.77 -23.47 -58.84
C ASP A 6 -21.98 -23.09 -57.36
N ARG A 7 -21.81 -21.85 -56.88
CA ARG A 7 -22.45 -20.55 -57.17
C ARG A 7 -23.98 -20.57 -56.95
N PHE A 8 -24.43 -19.87 -55.91
CA PHE A 8 -25.82 -19.40 -55.78
C PHE A 8 -25.87 -18.01 -55.13
N GLU A 9 -26.51 -17.08 -55.84
CA GLU A 9 -26.94 -15.75 -55.40
C GLU A 9 -28.47 -15.75 -55.18
N ALA A 10 -28.90 -15.13 -54.07
CA ALA A 10 -29.99 -14.14 -53.92
C ALA A 10 -31.48 -14.38 -54.28
N HIS A 11 -32.30 -13.46 -53.71
CA HIS A 11 -33.76 -13.19 -53.76
C HIS A 11 -34.60 -13.85 -52.64
N GLY A 12 -35.55 -13.19 -51.96
CA GLY A 12 -36.17 -11.86 -52.05
C GLY A 12 -37.56 -11.92 -51.35
N GLU A 13 -37.85 -11.01 -50.41
CA GLU A 13 -38.99 -10.06 -50.39
C GLU A 13 -40.33 -10.46 -49.69
N HIS A 14 -40.70 -9.59 -48.72
CA HIS A 14 -41.99 -8.93 -48.40
C HIS A 14 -43.36 -9.64 -48.14
N GLY A 15 -44.07 -9.10 -47.12
CA GLY A 15 -45.54 -9.14 -46.90
C GLY A 15 -45.89 -8.99 -45.39
N GLU A 16 -46.15 -7.80 -44.84
CA GLU A 16 -47.45 -7.10 -44.64
C GLU A 16 -48.47 -7.79 -43.69
N GLY A 17 -49.07 -7.02 -42.76
CA GLY A 17 -50.45 -7.28 -42.29
C GLY A 17 -50.81 -7.11 -40.80
N ALA A 18 -51.21 -5.88 -40.43
CA ALA A 18 -52.19 -5.41 -39.43
C ALA A 18 -52.90 -6.34 -38.39
N GLY A 19 -53.07 -5.82 -37.15
CA GLY A 19 -54.40 -5.40 -36.68
C GLY A 19 -55.13 -6.16 -35.54
N HIS A 20 -55.29 -5.44 -34.40
CA HIS A 20 -56.46 -5.33 -33.51
C HIS A 20 -56.97 -6.46 -32.57
N ASP A 21 -57.47 -5.95 -31.43
CA ASP A 21 -58.46 -6.51 -30.47
C ASP A 21 -57.94 -7.55 -29.45
N GLY A 22 -58.22 -7.51 -28.15
CA GLY A 22 -59.17 -6.74 -27.35
C GLY A 22 -59.62 -7.60 -26.16
N THR A 23 -59.88 -6.96 -25.01
CA THR A 23 -60.71 -7.43 -23.87
C THR A 23 -60.15 -8.56 -22.97
N ALA A 24 -60.46 -8.72 -21.68
CA ALA A 24 -61.05 -7.95 -20.58
C ALA A 24 -61.17 -8.95 -19.40
N GLY A 25 -61.24 -8.49 -18.14
CA GLY A 25 -61.77 -9.32 -17.02
C GLY A 25 -60.81 -9.45 -15.81
N ARG A 26 -60.71 -8.49 -14.87
CA ARG A 26 -61.64 -8.09 -13.79
C ARG A 26 -61.54 -8.92 -12.49
N ARG A 27 -61.60 -8.18 -11.37
CA ARG A 27 -61.84 -8.50 -9.93
C ARG A 27 -60.55 -8.55 -9.10
N GLY A 28 -60.31 -7.66 -8.13
CA GLY A 28 -61.19 -7.14 -7.04
C GLY A 28 -60.64 -7.77 -5.74
N TYR A 29 -60.25 -7.06 -4.68
CA TYR A 29 -60.95 -6.16 -3.75
C TYR A 29 -59.88 -5.23 -3.10
N GLY A 30 -60.07 -3.92 -2.90
CA GLY A 30 -60.94 -3.25 -1.91
C GLY A 30 -60.07 -2.86 -0.69
N ALA A 31 -59.58 -1.62 -0.52
CA ALA A 31 -60.22 -0.31 -0.28
C ALA A 31 -60.27 0.06 1.22
N HIS A 32 -59.88 1.32 1.49
CA HIS A 32 -60.20 2.29 2.56
C HIS A 32 -58.91 3.03 3.00
N GLU A 33 -58.68 4.28 2.56
CA GLU A 33 -59.27 5.55 3.06
C GLU A 33 -58.74 5.82 4.49
N ASP A 34 -58.08 6.94 4.80
CA ASP A 34 -58.60 8.31 4.71
C ASP A 34 -57.54 9.39 4.41
N ASP A 35 -57.98 10.38 3.64
CA ASP A 35 -57.46 11.75 3.55
C ASP A 35 -57.69 12.51 4.87
N GLU A 36 -56.83 13.48 5.22
CA GLU A 36 -57.32 14.83 5.53
C GLU A 36 -56.20 15.89 5.50
N GLU A 37 -56.55 16.97 4.81
CA GLU A 37 -55.81 18.20 4.53
C GLU A 37 -56.24 19.29 5.52
N HIS A 38 -55.31 20.15 5.96
CA HIS A 38 -55.47 21.56 6.40
C HIS A 38 -54.18 21.95 7.17
N GLY A 39 -53.55 23.12 7.08
CA GLY A 39 -53.88 24.43 6.52
C GLY A 39 -52.93 25.44 7.21
N SER A 40 -52.44 26.42 6.45
CA SER A 40 -51.39 27.39 6.80
C SER A 40 -51.78 28.45 7.86
N ARG A 41 -50.79 28.93 8.65
CA ARG A 41 -50.56 30.28 9.24
C ARG A 41 -49.45 30.14 10.31
N GLY A 42 -48.40 30.94 10.41
CA GLY A 42 -48.27 32.39 10.23
C GLY A 42 -48.43 33.08 11.58
N VAL A 43 -47.34 33.36 12.32
CA VAL A 43 -47.31 34.38 13.39
C VAL A 43 -45.92 35.03 13.48
N GLU A 44 -45.93 36.34 13.30
CA GLU A 44 -44.88 37.32 13.55
C GLU A 44 -44.80 37.64 15.07
N SER A 45 -43.64 38.05 15.57
CA SER A 45 -43.60 38.95 16.74
C SER A 45 -42.44 39.95 16.59
N ALA A 46 -42.83 41.20 16.34
CA ALA A 46 -41.98 42.38 16.38
C ALA A 46 -41.72 42.85 17.83
N GLY A 47 -40.66 43.65 17.99
CA GLY A 47 -40.32 44.45 19.16
C GLY A 47 -39.23 45.46 18.81
N GLU A 48 -39.66 46.60 18.26
CA GLU A 48 -39.07 47.97 18.26
C GLU A 48 -38.52 48.36 19.66
N GLU A 49 -37.57 49.29 19.92
CA GLU A 49 -37.02 50.55 19.36
C GLU A 49 -35.52 50.61 19.82
N ASP A 50 -34.57 51.46 19.41
CA ASP A 50 -34.53 52.92 19.20
C ASP A 50 -33.14 53.25 18.58
N GLY A 51 -33.07 54.31 17.78
CA GLY A 51 -31.87 54.71 17.05
C GLY A 51 -30.97 55.65 17.84
N THR A 52 -29.66 55.64 17.55
CA THR A 52 -28.83 56.85 17.54
C THR A 52 -27.60 56.66 16.66
N GLU A 53 -27.39 57.64 15.77
CA GLU A 53 -26.16 57.81 14.99
C GLU A 53 -24.97 58.10 15.91
N GLY A 54 -23.83 57.44 15.66
CA GLY A 54 -22.57 57.70 16.36
C GLY A 54 -21.38 57.37 15.49
N LYS A 55 -20.64 58.40 15.08
CA LYS A 55 -19.42 58.39 14.26
C LYS A 55 -18.34 57.45 14.81
N GLY A 56 -17.56 56.85 13.90
CA GLY A 56 -16.47 55.91 14.20
C GLY A 56 -15.29 56.49 14.97
N PRO A 57 -14.26 55.66 15.20
CA PRO A 57 -12.94 56.07 14.73
C PRO A 57 -12.16 54.94 14.02
N GLU A 58 -11.31 55.39 13.11
CA GLU A 58 -10.28 54.65 12.38
C GLU A 58 -9.35 53.87 13.31
N GLY A 59 -9.26 52.55 13.10
CA GLY A 59 -8.21 51.69 13.65
C GLY A 59 -7.16 51.46 12.57
N LYS A 60 -5.94 51.94 12.82
CA LYS A 60 -4.76 51.79 11.96
C LYS A 60 -4.23 50.36 12.02
N ASP A 61 -3.96 49.78 10.84
CA ASP A 61 -3.17 48.56 10.68
C ASP A 61 -1.72 48.79 11.16
N PRO A 62 -1.13 47.88 11.96
CA PRO A 62 0.31 47.90 12.18
C PRO A 62 1.03 47.14 11.05
N GLU A 63 1.88 47.87 10.32
CA GLU A 63 2.90 47.32 9.42
C GLU A 63 3.79 46.31 10.17
N GLY A 64 3.68 45.03 9.81
CA GLY A 64 4.65 44.00 10.16
C GLY A 64 5.87 44.13 9.26
N LYS A 65 7.03 44.38 9.87
CA LYS A 65 8.34 44.33 9.19
C LYS A 65 8.79 42.87 9.09
N ASP A 66 9.04 42.41 7.88
CA ASP A 66 9.71 41.14 7.60
C ASP A 66 11.15 41.17 8.13
N PRO A 67 11.61 40.16 8.90
CA PRO A 67 13.03 39.97 9.13
C PRO A 67 13.66 39.22 7.95
N GLU A 68 14.58 39.88 7.26
CA GLU A 68 15.50 39.29 6.29
C GLU A 68 16.26 38.11 6.93
N GLY A 69 15.89 36.89 6.53
CA GLY A 69 16.67 35.67 6.77
C GLY A 69 17.81 35.59 5.76
N LYS A 70 19.05 35.56 6.25
CA LYS A 70 20.25 35.26 5.45
C LYS A 70 20.35 33.75 5.27
N ASP A 71 20.35 33.30 4.02
CA ASP A 71 20.68 31.92 3.65
C ASP A 71 22.15 31.61 3.98
N PRO A 72 22.45 30.48 4.67
CA PRO A 72 23.80 29.94 4.68
C PRO A 72 24.00 29.06 3.44
N GLU A 73 24.88 29.50 2.54
CA GLU A 73 25.43 28.71 1.42
C GLU A 73 26.01 27.37 1.92
N GLY A 74 25.31 26.27 1.62
CA GLY A 74 25.84 24.92 1.72
C GLY A 74 26.64 24.57 0.47
N LYS A 75 27.94 24.28 0.63
CA LYS A 75 28.81 23.76 -0.43
C LYS A 75 28.60 22.25 -0.59
N ASP A 76 28.20 21.82 -1.78
CA ASP A 76 28.18 20.42 -2.18
C ASP A 76 29.62 19.84 -2.26
N PRO A 77 29.91 18.67 -1.68
CA PRO A 77 31.12 17.93 -2.00
C PRO A 77 30.89 17.05 -3.24
N GLU A 78 31.60 17.36 -4.32
CA GLU A 78 31.74 16.53 -5.53
C GLU A 78 32.16 15.09 -5.18
N GLY A 79 31.26 14.14 -5.41
CA GLY A 79 31.56 12.70 -5.42
C GLY A 79 32.03 12.28 -6.81
N LYS A 80 33.29 11.82 -6.90
CA LYS A 80 33.90 11.25 -8.11
C LYS A 80 33.41 9.81 -8.33
N ASP A 81 32.90 9.54 -9.52
CA ASP A 81 32.63 8.18 -10.02
C ASP A 81 33.94 7.38 -10.20
N PRO A 82 34.02 6.11 -9.76
CA PRO A 82 35.04 5.19 -10.23
C PRO A 82 34.53 4.39 -11.43
N GLU A 83 35.18 4.61 -12.58
CA GLU A 83 35.12 3.76 -13.78
C GLU A 83 35.41 2.28 -13.43
N GLY A 84 34.45 1.40 -13.66
CA GLY A 84 34.64 -0.05 -13.66
C GLY A 84 35.00 -0.56 -15.05
N LYS A 85 36.25 -1.01 -15.22
CA LYS A 85 36.77 -1.66 -16.42
C LYS A 85 36.35 -3.13 -16.48
N ASP A 86 35.86 -3.57 -17.64
CA ASP A 86 35.73 -4.98 -18.01
C ASP A 86 37.10 -5.69 -18.07
N PRO A 87 37.17 -6.98 -17.74
CA PRO A 87 38.23 -7.84 -18.23
C PRO A 87 37.70 -8.87 -19.23
N GLU A 88 38.06 -8.69 -20.50
CA GLU A 88 38.09 -9.74 -21.51
C GLU A 88 39.16 -10.80 -21.18
N GLY A 89 38.77 -12.07 -21.36
CA GLY A 89 39.47 -13.10 -22.14
C GLY A 89 40.94 -13.42 -21.85
N LYS A 90 41.19 -14.65 -21.40
CA LYS A 90 42.36 -15.43 -21.86
C LYS A 90 41.99 -16.88 -22.16
N ASP A 91 42.25 -17.23 -23.40
CA ASP A 91 42.20 -18.55 -24.02
C ASP A 91 43.19 -19.54 -23.38
N VAL A 92 42.81 -20.82 -23.34
CA VAL A 92 43.74 -21.96 -23.45
C VAL A 92 43.11 -23.09 -24.25
N ASP A 93 43.92 -23.61 -25.17
CA ASP A 93 43.64 -24.49 -26.31
C ASP A 93 42.96 -25.84 -26.04
N GLY A 94 42.20 -26.33 -27.04
CA GLY A 94 41.86 -27.75 -27.25
C GLY A 94 43.04 -28.57 -27.82
N PRO A 95 42.88 -29.81 -28.37
CA PRO A 95 41.69 -30.32 -29.07
C PRO A 95 41.38 -31.83 -28.89
N GLY A 96 40.25 -32.31 -29.46
CA GLY A 96 40.12 -33.73 -29.89
C GLY A 96 38.74 -34.41 -29.72
N ARG A 97 37.91 -34.38 -30.78
CA ARG A 97 36.83 -35.35 -31.10
C ARG A 97 37.30 -36.18 -32.33
N PRO A 98 36.56 -37.16 -32.93
CA PRO A 98 35.26 -37.80 -32.61
C PRO A 98 35.31 -39.36 -32.73
N HIS A 99 34.30 -40.17 -32.35
CA HIS A 99 33.18 -40.73 -33.16
C HIS A 99 32.58 -41.89 -32.32
N GLY A 100 31.26 -42.05 -32.13
CA GLY A 100 30.38 -42.84 -32.99
C GLY A 100 29.30 -43.58 -32.14
N ARG A 101 28.05 -43.53 -32.58
CA ARG A 101 26.86 -44.31 -32.10
C ARG A 101 26.71 -45.57 -33.00
N PRO A 102 25.68 -46.44 -32.91
CA PRO A 102 24.70 -46.81 -31.84
C PRO A 102 24.50 -48.35 -31.70
N SER A 103 23.80 -48.88 -30.68
CA SER A 103 22.82 -50.00 -30.76
C SER A 103 22.20 -50.42 -29.41
N ASP A 104 20.91 -50.76 -29.45
CA ASP A 104 19.99 -51.31 -28.42
C ASP A 104 19.75 -52.84 -28.74
N PRO A 105 18.81 -53.63 -28.16
CA PRO A 105 18.44 -54.00 -26.77
C PRO A 105 18.30 -55.56 -26.59
N HIS A 106 17.60 -56.02 -25.51
CA HIS A 106 17.14 -57.40 -25.12
C HIS A 106 18.07 -58.17 -24.14
N SER A 107 17.64 -58.86 -23.06
CA SER A 107 16.41 -59.62 -22.71
C SER A 107 16.23 -59.80 -21.19
N ARG A 108 14.98 -60.03 -20.76
CA ARG A 108 14.43 -60.35 -19.41
C ARG A 108 14.67 -61.85 -19.02
N PRO A 109 13.90 -62.55 -18.12
CA PRO A 109 13.12 -62.25 -16.87
C PRO A 109 13.33 -63.30 -15.73
N HIS A 110 12.74 -63.12 -14.53
CA HIS A 110 11.73 -64.03 -13.91
C HIS A 110 11.33 -63.67 -12.45
N ASP A 111 10.02 -63.83 -12.24
CA ASP A 111 9.07 -63.56 -11.15
C ASP A 111 9.03 -64.69 -10.07
N PRO A 112 7.98 -64.91 -9.22
CA PRO A 112 7.22 -64.07 -8.27
C PRO A 112 7.00 -64.78 -6.89
N ASN A 113 6.37 -64.11 -5.91
CA ASN A 113 5.30 -64.71 -5.08
C ASN A 113 4.61 -63.65 -4.17
N GLY A 114 3.31 -63.41 -4.40
CA GLY A 114 2.34 -62.99 -3.38
C GLY A 114 1.47 -64.22 -2.97
N PRO A 115 0.26 -64.10 -2.36
CA PRO A 115 -0.54 -62.90 -2.11
C PRO A 115 -1.32 -62.88 -0.75
N GLY A 116 -2.12 -61.82 -0.49
CA GLY A 116 -3.36 -61.89 0.33
C GLY A 116 -3.63 -60.72 1.31
N GLY A 117 -4.65 -59.88 1.05
CA GLY A 117 -5.27 -58.95 2.03
C GLY A 117 -6.52 -59.59 2.70
N PRO A 118 -7.54 -58.84 3.18
CA PRO A 118 -7.61 -57.54 3.88
C PRO A 118 -8.32 -57.64 5.27
N ARG A 119 -8.26 -56.62 6.16
CA ARG A 119 -9.30 -56.30 7.18
C ARG A 119 -8.89 -55.16 8.15
N GLU A 120 -9.70 -54.11 8.21
CA GLU A 120 -10.01 -53.33 9.44
C GLU A 120 -11.09 -54.09 10.26
N PRO A 121 -11.38 -53.84 11.57
CA PRO A 121 -11.45 -52.51 12.23
C PRO A 121 -11.03 -52.43 13.73
N GLY A 122 -10.95 -51.21 14.27
CA GLY A 122 -11.20 -50.96 15.70
C GLY A 122 -10.23 -49.99 16.41
N GLY A 123 -10.75 -48.82 16.80
CA GLY A 123 -10.31 -48.16 18.05
C GLY A 123 -10.83 -48.94 19.26
N PRO A 124 -10.28 -48.74 20.48
CA PRO A 124 -10.44 -47.45 21.18
C PRO A 124 -9.24 -47.02 22.07
N GLY A 125 -9.24 -45.73 22.45
CA GLY A 125 -8.90 -45.29 23.81
C GLY A 125 -7.42 -45.05 24.19
N GLY A 126 -7.07 -43.77 24.29
CA GLY A 126 -6.43 -43.12 25.45
C GLY A 126 -5.13 -43.67 26.05
N GLY A 127 -4.07 -42.86 26.00
CA GLY A 127 -2.92 -43.00 26.90
C GLY A 127 -1.74 -42.13 26.47
N GLY A 128 -1.47 -41.06 27.21
CA GLY A 128 -0.38 -40.14 26.95
C GLY A 128 1.01 -40.79 27.07
N GLY A 129 1.95 -40.26 26.28
CA GLY A 129 3.37 -40.60 26.35
C GLY A 129 4.18 -39.42 25.83
N HIS A 130 4.80 -38.69 26.74
CA HIS A 130 5.69 -37.57 26.50
C HIS A 130 6.88 -38.00 25.62
N GLY A 131 7.03 -37.38 24.45
CA GLY A 131 8.25 -37.42 23.64
C GLY A 131 9.01 -36.10 23.81
N GLU A 132 10.26 -36.19 24.26
CA GLU A 132 11.16 -35.07 24.54
C GLU A 132 11.31 -34.11 23.35
N ALA A 133 10.87 -32.87 23.53
CA ALA A 133 11.20 -31.77 22.64
C ALA A 133 12.67 -31.34 22.90
N GLY A 134 13.52 -31.47 21.88
CA GLY A 134 14.88 -30.92 21.93
C GLY A 134 14.88 -29.41 22.17
N PRO A 135 15.96 -28.85 22.76
CA PRO A 135 15.97 -27.44 23.16
C PRO A 135 15.82 -26.51 21.95
N PRO A 136 15.12 -25.37 22.10
CA PRO A 136 14.88 -24.45 21.00
C PRO A 136 16.19 -23.91 20.43
N ARG A 137 16.31 -23.91 19.09
CA ARG A 137 17.48 -23.39 18.34
C ARG A 137 17.68 -21.87 18.44
N ILE A 138 16.80 -21.18 19.16
CA ILE A 138 16.87 -19.73 19.41
C ILE A 138 16.73 -19.55 20.94
N PRO A 139 17.72 -18.96 21.63
CA PRO A 139 17.58 -18.65 23.04
C PRO A 139 16.40 -17.72 23.26
N LEU A 140 15.51 -18.07 24.20
CA LEU A 140 14.48 -17.16 24.66
C LEU A 140 15.15 -15.89 25.22
N PRO A 141 14.50 -14.71 25.12
CA PRO A 141 14.95 -13.52 25.82
C PRO A 141 15.21 -13.88 27.29
N ARG A 142 16.36 -13.50 27.82
CA ARG A 142 16.64 -13.71 29.25
C ARG A 142 15.57 -12.96 30.04
N ALA A 143 14.86 -13.68 30.92
CA ALA A 143 14.05 -13.03 31.94
C ALA A 143 14.97 -12.10 32.76
N PRO A 144 14.51 -10.91 33.17
CA PRO A 144 15.22 -10.08 34.13
C PRO A 144 15.59 -10.95 35.35
N VAL A 145 16.79 -10.74 35.92
CA VAL A 145 17.28 -11.53 37.07
C VAL A 145 16.25 -11.57 38.21
N GLU A 146 15.46 -10.50 38.34
CA GLU A 146 14.37 -10.31 39.29
C GLU A 146 13.22 -11.34 39.17
N ASP A 147 12.96 -11.88 37.97
CA ASP A 147 11.86 -12.81 37.69
C ASP A 147 12.28 -14.30 37.75
N THR A 148 13.56 -14.57 38.02
CA THR A 148 14.08 -15.95 38.01
C THR A 148 13.89 -16.71 39.32
N GLY A 149 13.44 -16.03 40.39
CA GLY A 149 13.32 -16.61 41.73
C GLY A 149 14.65 -17.10 42.33
N LEU A 150 15.77 -16.84 41.65
CA LEU A 150 17.11 -17.12 42.13
C LEU A 150 17.56 -16.00 43.07
N PRO A 151 18.24 -16.32 44.17
CA PRO A 151 18.80 -15.30 45.05
C PRO A 151 19.75 -14.42 44.24
N LEU A 152 19.58 -13.09 44.37
CA LEU A 152 20.52 -12.12 43.84
C LEU A 152 21.94 -12.46 44.36
N PRO A 153 22.98 -12.35 43.53
CA PRO A 153 24.34 -12.54 44.02
C PRO A 153 24.60 -11.61 45.21
N ASP A 154 25.22 -12.15 46.26
CA ASP A 154 25.54 -11.38 47.47
C ASP A 154 26.24 -10.07 47.08
N ALA A 155 25.69 -8.96 47.57
CA ALA A 155 26.27 -7.65 47.38
C ALA A 155 27.73 -7.70 47.86
N VAL A 156 28.64 -7.27 46.98
CA VAL A 156 30.05 -7.08 47.33
C VAL A 156 30.09 -6.26 48.63
N PRO A 157 30.82 -6.70 49.67
CA PRO A 157 30.82 -5.99 50.94
C PRO A 157 31.20 -4.53 50.72
N ALA A 158 30.31 -3.63 51.14
CA ALA A 158 30.45 -2.21 50.94
C ALA A 158 31.82 -1.73 51.49
N PRO A 159 32.55 -0.88 50.76
CA PRO A 159 33.74 -0.24 51.32
C PRO A 159 33.37 0.52 52.60
N PRO A 160 34.31 0.74 53.54
CA PRO A 160 34.05 1.41 54.79
C PRO A 160 33.27 2.72 54.54
N GLY A 161 32.13 2.85 55.21
CA GLY A 161 31.19 3.95 54.98
C GLY A 161 31.90 5.29 55.01
N LEU A 162 31.68 6.09 53.97
CA LEU A 162 32.25 7.43 53.88
C LEU A 162 31.87 8.22 55.15
N PRO A 163 32.82 8.97 55.75
CA PRO A 163 32.51 9.71 56.96
C PRO A 163 31.47 10.79 56.66
N HIS A 164 30.59 11.07 57.64
CA HIS A 164 29.48 12.03 57.49
C HIS A 164 29.85 13.37 56.81
N PRO A 165 31.01 14.02 57.09
CA PRO A 165 31.39 15.26 56.39
C PRO A 165 31.57 15.09 54.88
N VAL A 166 32.05 13.93 54.43
CA VAL A 166 32.21 13.62 53.00
C VAL A 166 30.85 13.39 52.36
N LEU A 167 29.98 12.60 52.99
CA LEU A 167 28.60 12.38 52.51
C LEU A 167 27.80 13.69 52.45
N LYS A 168 27.96 14.55 53.45
CA LYS A 168 27.35 15.89 53.46
C LYS A 168 27.87 16.77 52.32
N SER A 169 29.14 16.66 51.95
CA SER A 169 29.71 17.40 50.81
C SER A 169 29.20 16.92 49.45
N LEU A 170 28.81 15.64 49.35
CA LEU A 170 28.28 15.04 48.12
C LEU A 170 26.81 15.41 47.84
N LEU A 171 26.07 15.95 48.81
CA LEU A 171 24.63 16.25 48.65
C LEU A 171 24.32 17.14 47.44
N GLY A 172 25.20 18.11 47.12
CA GLY A 172 25.04 18.96 45.95
C GLY A 172 25.22 18.21 44.62
N ALA A 173 26.25 17.37 44.53
CA ALA A 173 26.50 16.55 43.34
C ALA A 173 25.41 15.47 43.17
N TRP A 174 24.97 14.88 44.28
CA TRP A 174 23.87 13.92 44.31
C TRP A 174 22.55 14.57 43.87
N ALA A 175 22.25 15.79 44.32
CA ALA A 175 21.06 16.53 43.91
C ALA A 175 21.03 16.84 42.40
N LEU A 176 22.21 16.93 41.76
CA LEU A 176 22.39 17.12 40.31
C LEU A 176 22.52 15.80 39.53
N ALA A 177 22.37 14.65 40.18
CA ALA A 177 22.62 13.32 39.58
C ALA A 177 24.03 13.18 38.97
N ALA A 178 25.03 13.83 39.56
CA ALA A 178 26.41 13.88 39.08
C ALA A 178 27.38 12.99 39.88
N CYS A 179 26.86 12.19 40.83
CA CYS A 179 27.64 11.22 41.61
C CYS A 179 27.87 9.92 40.82
N ALA A 180 28.97 9.23 41.11
CA ALA A 180 29.14 7.84 40.67
C ALA A 180 28.07 6.93 41.32
N PRO A 181 27.78 5.74 40.76
CA PRO A 181 26.79 4.81 41.32
C PRO A 181 27.06 4.44 42.78
N GLU A 182 28.33 4.24 43.15
CA GLU A 182 28.75 3.86 44.50
C GLU A 182 28.56 5.02 45.50
N GLU A 183 28.82 6.25 45.07
CA GLU A 183 28.61 7.46 45.86
C GLU A 183 27.12 7.75 46.06
N THR A 184 26.31 7.50 45.02
CA THR A 184 24.85 7.65 45.07
C THR A 184 24.25 6.73 46.11
N ALA A 185 24.61 5.44 46.08
CA ALA A 185 24.16 4.47 47.07
C ALA A 185 24.58 4.86 48.50
N ALA A 186 25.83 5.29 48.69
CA ALA A 186 26.33 5.70 50.00
C ALA A 186 25.62 6.96 50.54
N VAL A 187 25.27 7.92 49.68
CA VAL A 187 24.48 9.10 50.05
C VAL A 187 23.04 8.69 50.41
N GLU A 188 22.38 7.85 49.61
CA GLU A 188 21.00 7.40 49.87
C GLU A 188 20.86 6.65 51.19
N ASP A 189 21.78 5.72 51.47
CA ASP A 189 21.86 5.03 52.78
C ASP A 189 22.02 6.04 53.92
N HIS A 190 22.85 7.08 53.73
CA HIS A 190 23.06 8.13 54.71
C HIS A 190 21.82 9.01 54.95
N LEU A 191 21.08 9.35 53.90
CA LEU A 191 19.84 10.13 54.01
C LEU A 191 18.78 9.39 54.83
N GLY A 192 18.76 8.05 54.76
CA GLY A 192 17.87 7.21 55.58
C GLY A 192 18.14 7.29 57.09
N VAL A 193 19.36 7.66 57.50
CA VAL A 193 19.77 7.72 58.92
C VAL A 193 19.99 9.13 59.46
N CYS A 194 20.18 10.14 58.60
CA CYS A 194 20.50 11.51 59.01
C CYS A 194 19.46 12.52 58.52
N GLY A 195 18.52 12.88 59.41
CA GLY A 195 17.44 13.82 59.10
C GLY A 195 17.92 15.20 58.63
N THR A 196 19.03 15.73 59.16
CA THR A 196 19.56 17.03 58.73
C THR A 196 20.11 17.01 57.29
N CYS A 197 20.72 15.89 56.88
CA CYS A 197 21.17 15.72 55.49
C CYS A 197 20.00 15.46 54.55
N ALA A 198 18.97 14.74 55.01
CA ALA A 198 17.73 14.53 54.25
C ALA A 198 16.99 15.84 53.97
N GLU A 199 16.84 16.70 54.97
CA GLU A 199 16.25 18.04 54.80
C GLU A 199 17.05 18.89 53.82
N GLU A 200 18.39 18.88 53.93
CA GLU A 200 19.26 19.62 53.03
C GLU A 200 19.20 19.07 51.60
N ALA A 201 19.18 17.74 51.43
CA ALA A 201 19.04 17.07 50.14
C ALA A 201 17.70 17.43 49.46
N LEU A 202 16.61 17.49 50.21
CA LEU A 202 15.31 17.95 49.70
C LEU A 202 15.35 19.41 49.24
N ARG A 203 15.99 20.30 50.01
CA ARG A 203 16.17 21.71 49.62
C ARG A 203 17.03 21.85 48.37
N LEU A 204 18.12 21.10 48.28
CA LEU A 204 19.00 21.11 47.11
C LEU A 204 18.28 20.58 45.87
N ARG A 205 17.51 19.49 45.95
CA ARG A 205 16.69 19.01 44.83
C ARG A 205 15.61 20.01 44.41
N ALA A 206 14.96 20.67 45.37
CA ALA A 206 14.01 21.75 45.07
C ALA A 206 14.70 22.92 44.35
N ALA A 207 15.91 23.29 44.76
CA ALA A 207 16.70 24.33 44.10
C ALA A 207 17.16 23.92 42.69
N VAL A 208 17.55 22.66 42.47
CA VAL A 208 17.87 22.12 41.13
C VAL A 208 16.66 22.24 40.20
N GLY A 209 15.46 21.96 40.70
CA GLY A 209 14.21 22.14 39.94
C GLY A 209 13.94 23.59 39.52
N LEU A 210 14.53 24.59 40.19
CA LEU A 210 14.43 26.01 39.82
C LEU A 210 15.54 26.43 38.83
N LEU A 211 16.63 25.68 38.74
CA LEU A 211 17.75 25.94 37.82
C LEU A 211 17.53 25.32 36.44
N HIS A 212 16.74 24.25 36.35
CA HIS A 212 16.38 23.65 35.08
C HIS A 212 15.22 24.43 34.43
N PRO A 213 15.38 24.96 33.20
CA PRO A 213 14.21 25.30 32.40
C PRO A 213 13.32 24.06 32.31
N THR A 214 12.01 24.21 32.42
CA THR A 214 11.05 23.13 32.12
C THR A 214 11.27 22.70 30.67
N GLU A 215 12.05 21.65 30.46
CA GLU A 215 12.19 21.01 29.16
C GLU A 215 10.89 20.28 28.82
N SER A 216 10.46 20.36 27.56
CA SER A 216 9.29 19.60 27.14
C SER A 216 9.59 18.10 27.27
N LEU A 217 8.63 17.34 27.80
CA LEU A 217 8.65 15.87 27.77
C LEU A 217 8.30 15.32 26.38
N ASP A 218 8.01 16.19 25.42
CA ASP A 218 7.74 15.81 24.05
C ASP A 218 8.99 15.21 23.42
N VAL A 219 8.92 13.93 23.14
CA VAL A 219 9.96 13.22 22.41
C VAL A 219 9.99 13.74 20.98
N ASP A 220 11.18 14.04 20.46
CA ASP A 220 11.37 14.36 19.04
C ASP A 220 10.62 13.32 18.17
N PRO A 221 9.66 13.75 17.32
CA PRO A 221 8.85 12.82 16.52
C PRO A 221 9.68 11.91 15.61
N GLY A 222 10.88 12.35 15.20
CA GLY A 222 11.85 11.60 14.43
C GLY A 222 12.73 10.67 15.26
N LEU A 223 12.72 10.73 16.59
CA LEU A 223 13.55 9.86 17.45
C LEU A 223 13.25 8.38 17.18
N ARG A 224 11.97 8.01 17.08
CA ARG A 224 11.58 6.62 16.78
C ARG A 224 12.22 6.14 15.48
N THR A 225 12.13 6.94 14.42
CA THR A 225 12.71 6.62 13.12
C THR A 225 14.23 6.46 13.21
N ARG A 226 14.94 7.40 13.84
CA ARG A 226 16.40 7.34 14.03
C ARG A 226 16.84 6.14 14.85
N VAL A 227 16.09 5.80 15.91
CA VAL A 227 16.35 4.62 16.75
C VAL A 227 16.14 3.34 15.95
N LEU A 228 15.03 3.23 15.22
CA LEU A 228 14.77 2.06 14.38
C LEU A 228 15.82 1.90 13.29
N GLU A 229 16.21 2.99 12.62
CA GLU A 229 17.26 2.99 11.60
C GLU A 229 18.62 2.55 12.18
N SER A 230 19.01 3.10 13.33
CA SER A 230 20.22 2.67 14.05
C SER A 230 20.16 1.18 14.43
N CYS A 231 19.02 0.70 14.93
CA CYS A 231 18.81 -0.71 15.28
C CYS A 231 18.91 -1.63 14.05
N LEU A 232 18.27 -1.26 12.94
CA LEU A 232 18.29 -2.02 11.69
C LEU A 232 19.68 -1.99 11.03
N GLY A 233 20.41 -0.88 11.13
CA GLY A 233 21.81 -0.79 10.68
C GLY A 233 22.75 -1.69 11.49
N ARG A 234 22.54 -1.78 12.81
CA ARG A 234 23.32 -2.68 13.68
C ARG A 234 22.96 -4.16 13.49
N ARG A 235 21.70 -4.45 13.17
CA ARG A 235 21.19 -5.82 12.99
C ARG A 235 20.42 -5.92 11.68
N PRO A 236 21.12 -5.97 10.53
CA PRO A 236 20.46 -6.07 9.24
C PRO A 236 19.67 -7.39 9.15
N PRO A 237 18.53 -7.39 8.43
CA PRO A 237 17.78 -8.61 8.18
C PRO A 237 18.66 -9.59 7.41
N ARG A 238 18.66 -10.86 7.82
CA ARG A 238 19.40 -11.92 7.12
C ARG A 238 18.92 -12.11 5.69
N ILE A 239 17.64 -11.84 5.47
CA ILE A 239 16.96 -11.95 4.18
C ILE A 239 16.17 -10.64 4.02
N PRO A 240 16.72 -9.65 3.31
CA PRO A 240 16.03 -8.38 3.12
C PRO A 240 14.87 -8.54 2.12
N VAL A 241 13.83 -7.74 2.30
CA VAL A 241 12.78 -7.57 1.29
C VAL A 241 13.40 -6.80 0.10
N PRO A 242 13.22 -7.25 -1.15
CA PRO A 242 13.74 -6.55 -2.32
C PRO A 242 13.19 -5.13 -2.38
N GLY A 243 14.03 -4.18 -2.81
CA GLY A 243 13.68 -2.76 -2.82
C GLY A 243 12.34 -2.51 -3.50
N TRP A 244 12.07 -3.11 -4.64
CA TRP A 244 10.82 -2.95 -5.40
C TRP A 244 9.57 -3.55 -4.73
N ALA A 245 9.73 -4.48 -3.79
CA ALA A 245 8.63 -5.09 -3.04
C ALA A 245 8.30 -4.36 -1.72
N THR A 246 9.15 -3.43 -1.27
CA THR A 246 8.93 -2.69 -0.01
C THR A 246 7.63 -1.90 0.06
N PRO A 247 7.08 -1.31 -1.03
CA PRO A 247 5.77 -0.66 -0.96
C PRO A 247 4.66 -1.66 -0.61
N TYR A 248 4.66 -2.84 -1.23
CA TYR A 248 3.64 -3.86 -0.96
C TYR A 248 3.69 -4.36 0.49
N ASP A 249 4.89 -4.70 0.99
CA ASP A 249 5.09 -5.12 2.37
C ASP A 249 4.58 -4.08 3.38
N ALA A 250 4.87 -2.80 3.12
CA ALA A 250 4.43 -1.70 3.98
C ALA A 250 2.91 -1.49 3.95
N GLU A 251 2.28 -1.43 2.77
CA GLU A 251 0.84 -1.14 2.68
C GLU A 251 -0.02 -2.31 3.18
N VAL A 252 0.38 -3.57 2.95
CA VAL A 252 -0.27 -4.73 3.57
C VAL A 252 -0.17 -4.66 5.09
N ALA A 253 1.02 -4.35 5.65
CA ALA A 253 1.19 -4.26 7.10
C ALA A 253 0.35 -3.13 7.71
N ARG A 254 0.22 -2.00 7.02
CA ARG A 254 -0.63 -0.88 7.45
C ARG A 254 -2.12 -1.25 7.41
N LEU A 255 -2.58 -1.91 6.35
CA LEU A 255 -3.94 -2.40 6.28
C LEU A 255 -4.22 -3.48 7.35
N ASP A 256 -3.29 -4.42 7.58
CA ASP A 256 -3.45 -5.45 8.61
C ASP A 256 -3.55 -4.84 10.02
N ALA A 257 -2.85 -3.72 10.28
CA ALA A 257 -2.98 -2.98 11.53
C ALA A 257 -4.39 -2.37 11.69
N LEU A 258 -4.93 -1.71 10.65
CA LEU A 258 -6.33 -1.24 10.64
C LEU A 258 -7.29 -2.41 10.93
N LEU A 259 -7.15 -3.52 10.20
CA LEU A 259 -8.04 -4.68 10.33
C LEU A 259 -7.94 -5.40 11.69
N GLN A 260 -6.82 -5.21 12.41
CA GLN A 260 -6.64 -5.71 13.76
C GLN A 260 -7.45 -4.88 14.78
N ASP A 261 -7.58 -3.58 14.54
CA ASP A 261 -8.17 -2.62 15.47
C ASP A 261 -9.71 -2.51 15.35
N ILE A 262 -10.27 -2.76 14.16
CA ILE A 262 -11.73 -2.72 13.95
C ILE A 262 -12.46 -3.92 14.58
N GLY A 263 -13.72 -3.71 14.97
CA GLY A 263 -14.58 -4.72 15.59
C GLY A 263 -15.20 -5.70 14.58
N ASP A 264 -15.79 -6.79 15.07
CA ASP A 264 -16.39 -7.81 14.21
C ASP A 264 -17.58 -7.29 13.38
N ALA A 265 -18.33 -6.31 13.89
CA ALA A 265 -19.43 -5.68 13.16
C ALA A 265 -18.93 -4.88 11.94
N ASP A 266 -17.75 -4.27 12.05
CA ASP A 266 -17.19 -3.39 11.01
C ASP A 266 -16.83 -4.16 9.73
N TRP A 267 -16.61 -5.47 9.81
CA TRP A 267 -16.39 -6.33 8.65
C TRP A 267 -17.59 -6.38 7.68
N HIS A 268 -18.78 -6.04 8.18
CA HIS A 268 -20.01 -5.95 7.39
C HIS A 268 -20.37 -4.53 6.98
N THR A 269 -19.58 -3.54 7.37
CA THR A 269 -19.78 -2.14 6.98
C THR A 269 -19.79 -2.01 5.46
N PRO A 270 -20.82 -1.38 4.86
CA PRO A 270 -20.90 -1.22 3.41
C PRO A 270 -19.79 -0.34 2.87
N VAL A 271 -19.14 -0.77 1.80
CA VAL A 271 -18.13 0.00 1.08
C VAL A 271 -18.50 0.03 -0.41
N ARG A 272 -18.04 1.06 -1.13
CA ARG A 272 -18.28 1.23 -2.56
C ARG A 272 -16.97 1.27 -3.31
N LEU A 273 -16.66 0.20 -4.02
CA LEU A 273 -15.58 0.20 -5.00
C LEU A 273 -15.93 1.15 -6.14
N ARG A 274 -14.98 1.98 -6.54
CA ARG A 274 -15.11 2.97 -7.64
C ARG A 274 -13.98 2.74 -8.63
N TRP A 275 -14.30 2.87 -9.92
CA TRP A 275 -13.30 2.85 -11.00
C TRP A 275 -13.88 3.56 -12.22
N PHE A 276 -13.07 3.85 -13.22
CA PHE A 276 -13.45 4.54 -14.45
C PHE A 276 -13.56 3.54 -15.61
N ARG A 277 -14.61 3.65 -16.42
CA ARG A 277 -14.80 2.82 -17.61
C ARG A 277 -15.38 3.62 -18.75
N GLY A 278 -14.72 3.55 -19.91
CA GLY A 278 -15.15 4.27 -21.11
C GLY A 278 -15.01 5.79 -20.92
N GLU A 279 -16.13 6.44 -20.64
CA GLU A 279 -16.23 7.89 -20.42
C GLU A 279 -16.75 8.26 -19.03
N GLY A 280 -17.04 7.29 -18.15
CA GLY A 280 -17.67 7.59 -16.86
C GLY A 280 -17.23 6.71 -15.70
N THR A 281 -17.50 7.20 -14.50
CA THR A 281 -17.27 6.48 -13.24
C THR A 281 -18.28 5.34 -13.08
N THR A 282 -17.77 4.17 -12.73
CA THR A 282 -18.53 2.96 -12.39
C THR A 282 -18.33 2.65 -10.91
N SER A 283 -19.29 1.96 -10.28
CA SER A 283 -19.12 1.51 -8.90
C SER A 283 -19.78 0.17 -8.62
N ARG A 284 -19.31 -0.50 -7.56
CA ARG A 284 -19.86 -1.75 -7.03
C ARG A 284 -19.98 -1.66 -5.51
N ARG A 285 -21.15 -2.00 -4.97
CA ARG A 285 -21.34 -2.12 -3.52
C ARG A 285 -20.78 -3.43 -3.01
N THR A 286 -20.10 -3.38 -1.88
CA THR A 286 -19.55 -4.54 -1.16
C THR A 286 -19.49 -4.22 0.33
N THR A 287 -18.73 -5.01 1.11
CA THR A 287 -18.42 -4.73 2.51
C THR A 287 -16.91 -4.71 2.73
N VAL A 288 -16.45 -4.33 3.93
CA VAL A 288 -15.04 -4.45 4.34
C VAL A 288 -14.51 -5.88 4.07
N ALA A 289 -15.24 -6.91 4.50
CA ALA A 289 -14.87 -8.31 4.20
C ALA A 289 -14.82 -8.60 2.69
N GLY A 290 -15.72 -7.99 1.91
CA GLY A 290 -15.73 -8.11 0.46
C GLY A 290 -14.52 -7.46 -0.22
N ILE A 291 -14.00 -6.35 0.32
CA ILE A 291 -12.76 -5.72 -0.15
C ILE A 291 -11.54 -6.61 0.15
N ILE A 292 -11.45 -7.18 1.35
CA ILE A 292 -10.33 -8.07 1.67
C ILE A 292 -10.36 -9.34 0.80
N ALA A 293 -11.56 -9.86 0.51
CA ALA A 293 -11.72 -10.94 -0.46
C ALA A 293 -11.33 -10.53 -1.90
N HIS A 294 -11.65 -9.30 -2.30
CA HIS A 294 -11.20 -8.74 -3.58
C HIS A 294 -9.66 -8.70 -3.63
N LEU A 295 -8.99 -8.09 -2.63
CA LEU A 295 -7.53 -8.02 -2.55
C LEU A 295 -6.90 -9.42 -2.59
N LEU A 296 -7.38 -10.36 -1.77
CA LEU A 296 -6.93 -11.76 -1.78
C LEU A 296 -7.06 -12.39 -3.17
N SER A 297 -8.21 -12.21 -3.83
CA SER A 297 -8.46 -12.81 -5.13
C SER A 297 -7.51 -12.28 -6.22
N VAL A 298 -7.22 -10.98 -6.21
CA VAL A 298 -6.39 -10.32 -7.23
C VAL A 298 -4.90 -10.50 -6.95
N ASP A 299 -4.47 -10.46 -5.70
CA ASP A 299 -3.10 -10.81 -5.29
C ASP A 299 -2.74 -12.26 -5.68
N GLY A 300 -3.75 -13.11 -5.84
CA GLY A 300 -3.61 -14.45 -6.44
C GLY A 300 -2.99 -14.46 -7.84
N LEU A 301 -3.08 -13.39 -8.64
CA LEU A 301 -2.35 -13.27 -9.91
C LEU A 301 -0.83 -13.33 -9.69
N VAL A 302 -0.36 -12.63 -8.67
CA VAL A 302 1.05 -12.61 -8.28
C VAL A 302 1.44 -13.94 -7.64
N ALA A 303 0.56 -14.51 -6.80
CA ALA A 303 0.78 -15.81 -6.18
C ALA A 303 1.03 -16.91 -7.23
N VAL A 304 0.15 -17.00 -8.23
CA VAL A 304 0.26 -17.98 -9.33
C VAL A 304 1.53 -17.75 -10.15
N ALA A 305 1.89 -16.50 -10.46
CA ALA A 305 3.13 -16.19 -11.18
C ALA A 305 4.40 -16.58 -10.39
N LEU A 306 4.33 -16.59 -9.06
CA LEU A 306 5.38 -17.07 -8.16
C LEU A 306 5.34 -18.57 -7.90
N GLY A 307 4.36 -19.30 -8.46
CA GLY A 307 4.18 -20.74 -8.23
C GLY A 307 3.62 -21.09 -6.85
N LEU A 308 2.94 -20.15 -6.19
CA LEU A 308 2.18 -20.36 -4.96
C LEU A 308 0.75 -20.79 -5.27
N ASP A 309 0.03 -21.25 -4.24
CA ASP A 309 -1.37 -21.66 -4.36
C ASP A 309 -2.28 -20.50 -4.79
N ASP A 310 -3.22 -20.77 -5.69
CA ASP A 310 -4.27 -19.82 -6.07
C ASP A 310 -5.38 -19.84 -5.00
N PRO A 311 -5.79 -18.69 -4.43
CA PRO A 311 -6.90 -18.64 -3.48
C PRO A 311 -8.27 -18.94 -4.11
N LEU A 312 -8.39 -18.99 -5.44
CA LEU A 312 -9.62 -19.39 -6.11
C LEU A 312 -9.75 -20.92 -6.16
N GLU A 313 -10.77 -21.46 -5.49
CA GLU A 313 -11.13 -22.88 -5.59
C GLU A 313 -11.58 -23.28 -7.00
N THR A 314 -12.23 -22.34 -7.71
CA THR A 314 -12.67 -22.51 -9.10
C THR A 314 -11.97 -21.49 -9.99
N PRO A 315 -11.33 -21.91 -11.10
CA PRO A 315 -10.65 -20.97 -11.99
C PRO A 315 -11.58 -19.86 -12.48
N ALA A 316 -11.08 -18.62 -12.46
CA ALA A 316 -11.78 -17.50 -13.09
C ALA A 316 -11.84 -17.69 -14.62
N GLU A 317 -12.88 -17.12 -15.23
CA GLU A 317 -13.08 -17.17 -16.69
C GLU A 317 -11.93 -16.48 -17.47
N ALA A 318 -11.26 -15.52 -16.84
CA ALA A 318 -10.08 -14.83 -17.35
C ALA A 318 -9.17 -14.41 -16.19
N PRO A 319 -7.85 -14.23 -16.41
CA PRO A 319 -6.92 -13.74 -15.40
C PRO A 319 -7.01 -12.21 -15.22
N THR A 320 -8.23 -11.66 -15.16
CA THR A 320 -8.45 -10.23 -14.90
C THR A 320 -8.82 -10.03 -13.43
N PRO A 321 -8.42 -8.89 -12.81
CA PRO A 321 -8.82 -8.56 -11.45
C PRO A 321 -10.33 -8.67 -11.20
N GLN A 322 -11.13 -8.09 -12.10
CA GLN A 322 -12.60 -8.21 -12.08
C GLN A 322 -13.09 -9.67 -12.14
N ALA A 323 -12.62 -10.49 -13.08
CA ALA A 323 -13.12 -11.86 -13.24
C ALA A 323 -12.78 -12.73 -12.02
N ARG A 324 -11.61 -12.52 -11.42
CA ARG A 324 -11.16 -13.21 -10.20
C ARG A 324 -11.99 -12.81 -8.98
N THR A 325 -12.23 -11.51 -8.83
CA THR A 325 -13.08 -10.97 -7.75
C THR A 325 -14.50 -11.55 -7.84
N GLU A 326 -15.11 -11.50 -9.01
CA GLU A 326 -16.47 -12.04 -9.22
C GLU A 326 -16.52 -13.56 -9.08
N ALA A 327 -15.46 -14.29 -9.45
CA ALA A 327 -15.39 -15.73 -9.20
C ALA A 327 -15.35 -16.05 -7.70
N TYR A 328 -14.53 -15.33 -6.93
CA TYR A 328 -14.43 -15.51 -5.48
C TYR A 328 -15.75 -15.19 -4.78
N TRP A 329 -16.38 -14.05 -5.12
CA TRP A 329 -17.66 -13.65 -4.53
C TRP A 329 -18.79 -14.61 -4.91
N ARG A 330 -18.85 -15.10 -6.16
CA ARG A 330 -19.86 -16.10 -6.58
C ARG A 330 -19.71 -17.44 -5.87
N ALA A 331 -18.48 -17.85 -5.54
CA ALA A 331 -18.23 -19.11 -4.84
C ALA A 331 -18.70 -19.07 -3.36
N SER A 332 -18.82 -17.87 -2.79
CA SER A 332 -19.19 -17.68 -1.38
C SER A 332 -20.69 -17.94 -1.16
N ARG A 333 -21.02 -19.04 -0.49
CA ARG A 333 -22.42 -19.41 -0.16
C ARG A 333 -23.02 -18.57 0.97
N PHE A 334 -22.18 -18.00 1.82
CA PHE A 334 -22.56 -17.16 2.95
C PHE A 334 -21.88 -15.79 2.82
N PRO A 335 -22.45 -14.73 3.44
CA PRO A 335 -21.78 -13.43 3.51
C PRO A 335 -20.36 -13.56 4.06
N LEU A 336 -19.42 -12.86 3.41
CA LEU A 336 -18.03 -12.81 3.87
C LEU A 336 -17.96 -12.13 5.24
N THR A 337 -17.06 -12.63 6.08
CA THR A 337 -16.83 -12.17 7.46
C THR A 337 -15.33 -11.94 7.69
N ARG A 338 -14.95 -11.57 8.91
CA ARG A 338 -13.54 -11.51 9.38
C ARG A 338 -12.68 -12.74 9.05
N ALA A 339 -13.29 -13.90 8.81
CA ALA A 339 -12.58 -15.11 8.43
C ALA A 339 -11.67 -14.95 7.19
N VAL A 340 -11.97 -14.01 6.27
CA VAL A 340 -11.14 -13.74 5.09
C VAL A 340 -9.76 -13.15 5.41
N ARG A 341 -9.59 -12.55 6.59
CA ARG A 341 -8.33 -11.92 7.01
C ARG A 341 -7.19 -12.91 7.10
N GLY A 342 -7.45 -14.11 7.63
CA GLY A 342 -6.44 -15.15 7.82
C GLY A 342 -5.77 -15.54 6.50
N PRO A 343 -6.54 -16.03 5.51
CA PRO A 343 -6.03 -16.38 4.18
C PRO A 343 -5.36 -15.21 3.47
N TRP A 344 -5.94 -14.00 3.52
CA TRP A 344 -5.33 -12.81 2.91
C TRP A 344 -3.95 -12.52 3.49
N ARG A 345 -3.84 -12.49 4.82
CA ARG A 345 -2.59 -12.22 5.53
C ARG A 345 -1.53 -13.30 5.27
N GLU A 346 -1.94 -14.57 5.25
CA GLU A 346 -1.06 -15.68 4.91
C GLU A 346 -0.52 -15.57 3.48
N GLN A 347 -1.38 -15.24 2.52
CA GLN A 347 -0.97 -15.02 1.13
C GLN A 347 0.03 -13.86 1.04
N SER A 348 -0.27 -12.69 1.61
CA SER A 348 0.63 -11.54 1.52
C SER A 348 2.00 -11.82 2.14
N HIS A 349 2.04 -12.52 3.27
CA HIS A 349 3.30 -13.00 3.85
C HIS A 349 4.02 -14.01 2.93
N GLY A 350 3.28 -14.91 2.29
CA GLY A 350 3.80 -15.86 1.30
C GLY A 350 4.46 -15.16 0.11
N LEU A 351 3.82 -14.10 -0.41
CA LEU A 351 4.34 -13.28 -1.50
C LEU A 351 5.65 -12.60 -1.10
N VAL A 352 5.65 -11.83 -0.01
CA VAL A 352 6.83 -11.10 0.48
C VAL A 352 7.97 -12.06 0.79
N ARG A 353 7.68 -13.18 1.46
CA ARG A 353 8.67 -14.21 1.76
C ARG A 353 9.29 -14.76 0.48
N THR A 354 8.48 -15.17 -0.49
CA THR A 354 8.95 -15.80 -1.73
C THR A 354 9.87 -14.87 -2.52
N VAL A 355 9.49 -13.61 -2.70
CA VAL A 355 10.35 -12.63 -3.42
C VAL A 355 11.64 -12.32 -2.66
N SER A 356 11.59 -12.32 -1.32
CA SER A 356 12.79 -12.11 -0.48
C SER A 356 13.80 -13.25 -0.60
N PHE A 357 13.35 -14.49 -0.79
CA PHE A 357 14.25 -15.63 -1.04
C PHE A 357 14.72 -15.70 -2.50
N ALA A 358 13.90 -15.28 -3.46
CA ALA A 358 14.26 -15.30 -4.87
C ALA A 358 15.24 -14.18 -5.27
N GLY A 359 15.30 -13.09 -4.50
CA GLY A 359 16.19 -11.95 -4.73
C GLY A 359 15.83 -11.13 -5.98
N ASP A 360 16.74 -10.23 -6.37
CA ASP A 360 16.49 -9.23 -7.43
C ASP A 360 16.21 -9.83 -8.82
N GLY A 361 16.68 -11.05 -9.08
CA GLY A 361 16.47 -11.72 -10.37
C GLY A 361 15.02 -12.10 -10.68
N SER A 362 14.16 -12.21 -9.66
CA SER A 362 12.74 -12.57 -9.83
C SER A 362 11.86 -11.44 -10.36
N GLY A 363 12.31 -10.18 -10.23
CA GLY A 363 11.51 -9.00 -10.57
C GLY A 363 11.13 -8.89 -12.06
N GLY A 364 11.72 -9.72 -12.92
CA GLY A 364 11.39 -9.80 -14.36
C GLY A 364 10.31 -10.83 -14.72
N LEU A 365 9.83 -11.65 -13.78
CA LEU A 365 8.76 -12.62 -14.05
C LEU A 365 7.49 -11.93 -14.53
N THR A 366 6.86 -12.46 -15.58
CA THR A 366 5.64 -11.87 -16.15
C THR A 366 4.42 -12.22 -15.32
N VAL A 367 3.62 -11.22 -14.94
CA VAL A 367 2.33 -11.37 -14.26
C VAL A 367 1.22 -10.96 -15.23
N PRO A 368 0.35 -11.88 -15.66
CA PRO A 368 -0.75 -11.57 -16.57
C PRO A 368 -1.92 -10.91 -15.83
N TYR A 369 -2.41 -9.78 -16.37
CA TYR A 369 -3.62 -9.07 -15.92
C TYR A 369 -4.78 -9.21 -16.94
N GLY A 370 -4.67 -10.17 -17.85
CA GLY A 370 -5.58 -10.39 -18.96
C GLY A 370 -5.24 -9.52 -20.16
N GLY A 371 -5.72 -8.28 -20.20
CA GLY A 371 -5.52 -7.38 -21.35
C GLY A 371 -4.09 -6.83 -21.50
N PHE A 372 -3.27 -6.99 -20.47
CA PHE A 372 -1.87 -6.56 -20.42
C PHE A 372 -1.09 -7.44 -19.43
N GLU A 373 0.22 -7.26 -19.41
CA GLU A 373 1.13 -7.96 -18.50
C GLU A 373 2.07 -6.97 -17.84
N LEU A 374 2.45 -7.25 -16.59
CA LEU A 374 3.44 -6.48 -15.85
C LEU A 374 4.60 -7.38 -15.44
N PRO A 375 5.85 -6.89 -15.44
CA PRO A 375 6.92 -7.58 -14.74
C PRO A 375 6.60 -7.60 -13.23
N LEU A 376 7.02 -8.64 -12.52
CA LEU A 376 6.68 -8.88 -11.11
C LEU A 376 6.97 -7.66 -10.23
N ARG A 377 8.08 -6.95 -10.49
CA ARG A 377 8.42 -5.73 -9.77
C ARG A 377 7.35 -4.64 -9.88
N ASP A 378 6.78 -4.46 -11.07
CA ASP A 378 5.76 -3.45 -11.34
C ASP A 378 4.40 -3.97 -10.85
N ALA A 379 4.13 -5.28 -10.99
CA ALA A 379 2.94 -5.91 -10.43
C ALA A 379 2.87 -5.73 -8.90
N MET A 380 3.99 -5.85 -8.18
CA MET A 380 4.00 -5.65 -6.72
C MET A 380 3.78 -4.19 -6.33
N VAL A 381 4.28 -3.23 -7.12
CA VAL A 381 3.97 -1.80 -6.90
C VAL A 381 2.50 -1.50 -7.19
N ASP A 382 1.94 -2.10 -8.24
CA ASP A 382 0.51 -2.05 -8.53
C ASP A 382 -0.33 -2.62 -7.38
N ARG A 383 0.02 -3.81 -6.87
CA ARG A 383 -0.67 -4.40 -5.72
C ARG A 383 -0.57 -3.52 -4.46
N ALA A 384 0.56 -2.83 -4.26
CA ALA A 384 0.72 -1.88 -3.17
C ALA A 384 -0.22 -0.67 -3.31
N PHE A 385 -0.35 -0.14 -4.53
CA PHE A 385 -1.28 0.95 -4.84
C PHE A 385 -2.73 0.54 -4.55
N GLU A 386 -3.16 -0.61 -5.07
CA GLU A 386 -4.51 -1.15 -4.85
C GLU A 386 -4.77 -1.43 -3.36
N CYS A 387 -3.78 -1.95 -2.63
CA CYS A 387 -3.90 -2.18 -1.19
C CYS A 387 -4.09 -0.87 -0.42
N TRP A 388 -3.35 0.19 -0.76
CA TRP A 388 -3.50 1.49 -0.12
C TRP A 388 -4.86 2.14 -0.42
N ILE A 389 -5.27 2.20 -1.68
CA ILE A 389 -6.55 2.80 -2.09
C ILE A 389 -7.72 2.10 -1.39
N HIS A 390 -7.70 0.76 -1.34
CA HIS A 390 -8.75 0.02 -0.66
C HIS A 390 -8.66 0.07 0.86
N ALA A 391 -7.49 0.32 1.43
CA ALA A 391 -7.37 0.65 2.84
C ALA A 391 -8.00 2.01 3.16
N GLU A 392 -7.86 2.99 2.27
CA GLU A 392 -8.55 4.29 2.37
C GLU A 392 -10.08 4.12 2.28
N ASP A 393 -10.58 3.32 1.33
CA ASP A 393 -12.01 2.97 1.21
C ASP A 393 -12.56 2.36 2.52
N ILE A 394 -11.82 1.42 3.13
CA ILE A 394 -12.21 0.79 4.40
C ILE A 394 -12.15 1.81 5.53
N ALA A 395 -11.07 2.59 5.61
CA ALA A 395 -10.87 3.58 6.66
C ALA A 395 -11.96 4.65 6.67
N GLU A 396 -12.36 5.15 5.49
CA GLU A 396 -13.48 6.07 5.34
C GLU A 396 -14.78 5.43 5.86
N ALA A 397 -15.04 4.17 5.50
CA ALA A 397 -16.28 3.50 5.87
C ALA A 397 -16.41 3.22 7.38
N VAL A 398 -15.29 3.01 8.07
CA VAL A 398 -15.25 2.68 9.51
C VAL A 398 -14.77 3.83 10.41
N ASP A 399 -14.63 5.03 9.84
CA ASP A 399 -14.13 6.24 10.54
C ASP A 399 -12.76 6.03 11.23
N TYR A 400 -11.82 5.44 10.49
CA TYR A 400 -10.47 5.15 10.96
C TYR A 400 -9.45 6.17 10.41
N PRO A 401 -8.53 6.71 11.22
CA PRO A 401 -7.51 7.64 10.74
C PRO A 401 -6.47 6.94 9.86
N TYR A 402 -6.46 7.22 8.56
CA TYR A 402 -5.55 6.59 7.60
C TYR A 402 -4.90 7.62 6.66
N GLY A 403 -3.58 7.72 6.70
CA GLY A 403 -2.81 8.68 5.90
C GLY A 403 -2.30 8.13 4.56
N PRO A 404 -1.65 8.95 3.73
CA PRO A 404 -1.01 8.49 2.50
C PRO A 404 0.22 7.59 2.77
N PRO A 405 0.73 6.85 1.77
CA PRO A 405 1.97 6.09 1.84
C PRO A 405 3.17 6.97 2.13
N ALA A 406 4.27 6.34 2.57
CA ALA A 406 5.54 7.03 2.70
C ALA A 406 5.94 7.66 1.34
N PRO A 407 6.55 8.86 1.32
CA PRO A 407 6.82 9.58 0.07
C PRO A 407 7.56 8.78 -1.01
N ARG A 408 8.56 8.00 -0.60
CA ARG A 408 9.30 7.08 -1.50
C ARG A 408 8.47 5.94 -2.08
N HIS A 409 7.43 5.49 -1.38
CA HIS A 409 6.52 4.46 -1.86
C HIS A 409 5.50 5.08 -2.82
N LEU A 410 4.95 6.24 -2.44
CA LEU A 410 4.05 7.02 -3.27
C LEU A 410 4.71 7.36 -4.62
N HIS A 411 5.96 7.87 -4.62
CA HIS A 411 6.71 8.16 -5.83
C HIS A 411 6.79 6.96 -6.79
N ARG A 412 6.98 5.73 -6.28
CA ARG A 412 7.04 4.53 -7.13
C ARG A 412 5.69 4.15 -7.72
N MET A 413 4.61 4.35 -6.97
CA MET A 413 3.25 4.14 -7.49
C MET A 413 2.94 5.14 -8.60
N ILE A 414 3.31 6.41 -8.40
CA ILE A 414 3.14 7.49 -9.38
C ILE A 414 4.00 7.25 -10.62
N ASP A 415 5.27 6.86 -10.45
CA ASP A 415 6.16 6.50 -11.55
C ASP A 415 5.57 5.37 -12.41
N LEU A 416 5.07 4.31 -11.77
CA LEU A 416 4.43 3.20 -12.49
C LEU A 416 3.22 3.70 -13.29
N ALA A 417 2.31 4.45 -12.67
CA ALA A 417 1.15 5.00 -13.34
C ALA A 417 1.54 5.90 -14.53
N ALA A 418 2.51 6.81 -14.34
CA ALA A 418 3.03 7.68 -15.40
C ALA A 418 3.63 6.89 -16.58
N ARG A 419 4.40 5.83 -16.30
CA ARG A 419 4.95 4.93 -17.33
C ARG A 419 3.88 4.16 -18.10
N MET A 420 2.72 3.92 -17.50
CA MET A 420 1.60 3.22 -18.15
C MET A 420 0.76 4.13 -19.05
N LEU A 421 0.74 5.45 -18.81
CA LEU A 421 -0.12 6.40 -19.54
C LEU A 421 0.00 6.32 -21.07
N PRO A 422 1.19 6.21 -21.70
CA PRO A 422 1.28 6.14 -23.16
C PRO A 422 0.55 4.92 -23.75
N ALA A 423 0.65 3.76 -23.09
CA ALA A 423 -0.04 2.55 -23.51
C ALA A 423 -1.55 2.69 -23.36
N VAL A 424 -2.01 3.25 -22.23
CA VAL A 424 -3.44 3.48 -21.97
C VAL A 424 -4.04 4.50 -22.94
N LEU A 425 -3.32 5.59 -23.25
CA LEU A 425 -3.71 6.55 -24.30
C LEU A 425 -3.90 5.86 -25.66
N SER A 426 -2.97 4.99 -26.03
CA SER A 426 -3.05 4.22 -27.29
C SER A 426 -4.26 3.29 -27.32
N GLU A 427 -4.57 2.59 -26.22
CA GLU A 427 -5.77 1.76 -26.10
C GLU A 427 -7.06 2.59 -26.20
N ARG A 428 -7.12 3.72 -25.49
CA ARG A 428 -8.29 4.62 -25.54
C ARG A 428 -8.57 5.12 -26.96
N ARG A 429 -7.53 5.49 -27.72
CA ARG A 429 -7.68 5.88 -29.14
C ARG A 429 -8.16 4.73 -30.00
N ARG A 430 -7.64 3.51 -29.80
CA ARG A 430 -8.11 2.32 -30.51
C ARG A 430 -9.58 2.01 -30.22
N ALA A 431 -10.03 2.27 -29.00
CA ALA A 431 -11.43 2.15 -28.60
C ALA A 431 -12.32 3.33 -29.06
N GLY A 432 -11.77 4.35 -29.73
CA GLY A 432 -12.52 5.54 -30.16
C GLY A 432 -12.88 6.51 -29.03
N LEU A 433 -12.27 6.36 -27.85
CA LEU A 433 -12.53 7.16 -26.63
C LEU A 433 -11.60 8.38 -26.50
N ALA A 434 -10.73 8.59 -27.48
CA ALA A 434 -9.83 9.73 -27.60
C ALA A 434 -9.65 10.07 -29.09
N GLY A 435 -9.57 11.36 -29.41
CA GLY A 435 -9.45 11.82 -30.79
C GLY A 435 -8.13 11.40 -31.44
N PRO A 436 -8.08 11.13 -32.75
CA PRO A 436 -6.81 11.09 -33.45
C PRO A 436 -6.15 12.48 -33.35
N PRO A 437 -4.81 12.58 -33.24
CA PRO A 437 -4.14 13.88 -33.15
C PRO A 437 -4.56 14.79 -34.31
N ARG A 438 -5.18 15.93 -34.01
CA ARG A 438 -5.78 16.86 -34.99
C ARG A 438 -4.75 17.54 -35.89
N GLN A 439 -3.54 17.73 -35.39
CA GLN A 439 -2.41 18.25 -36.16
C GLN A 439 -1.51 17.08 -36.51
N VAL A 440 -1.34 16.86 -37.83
CA VAL A 440 -0.43 15.92 -38.52
C VAL A 440 -0.08 14.68 -37.71
N ARG A 441 -0.47 13.48 -38.19
CA ARG A 441 0.07 12.21 -37.68
C ARG A 441 1.60 12.29 -37.65
N HIS A 442 2.16 12.71 -36.52
CA HIS A 442 3.59 12.77 -36.29
C HIS A 442 3.97 11.36 -35.89
N LEU A 443 3.92 10.46 -36.89
CA LEU A 443 4.39 9.10 -36.75
C LEU A 443 5.90 9.20 -36.60
N VAL A 444 6.34 9.30 -35.35
CA VAL A 444 7.74 9.26 -34.99
C VAL A 444 8.19 7.81 -35.03
N THR A 445 9.41 7.58 -35.51
CA THR A 445 10.06 6.28 -35.42
C THR A 445 10.15 5.86 -33.96
N ALA A 446 10.07 4.57 -33.66
CA ALA A 446 10.26 4.08 -32.29
C ALA A 446 11.58 4.60 -31.71
N GLY A 447 11.53 5.10 -30.47
CA GLY A 447 12.67 5.72 -29.79
C GLY A 447 12.94 7.18 -30.15
N ALA A 448 12.22 7.77 -31.12
CA ALA A 448 12.36 9.19 -31.44
C ALA A 448 11.50 10.07 -30.51
N PRO A 449 11.92 11.33 -30.25
CA PRO A 449 11.13 12.27 -29.48
C PRO A 449 9.81 12.60 -30.18
N GLY A 450 8.72 12.62 -29.44
CA GLY A 450 7.37 12.96 -29.93
C GLY A 450 6.72 14.10 -29.13
N ARG A 451 5.52 14.54 -29.54
CA ARG A 451 4.75 15.50 -28.75
C ARG A 451 4.55 14.96 -27.35
N SER A 452 4.83 15.79 -26.37
CA SER A 452 4.86 15.38 -24.97
C SER A 452 4.00 16.30 -24.11
N LEU A 453 3.35 15.71 -23.12
CA LEU A 453 2.77 16.45 -22.01
C LEU A 453 3.71 16.34 -20.83
N ARG A 454 4.04 17.47 -20.19
CA ARG A 454 4.74 17.49 -18.91
C ARG A 454 3.73 17.26 -17.80
N LEU A 455 3.93 16.21 -17.02
CA LEU A 455 3.18 15.87 -15.82
C LEU A 455 4.06 16.22 -14.62
N GLU A 456 3.71 17.29 -13.92
CA GLU A 456 4.33 17.70 -12.67
C GLU A 456 3.46 17.20 -11.51
N ILE A 457 4.07 16.47 -10.59
CA ILE A 457 3.40 16.05 -9.36
C ILE A 457 4.08 16.74 -8.19
N GLU A 458 3.29 17.45 -7.39
CA GLU A 458 3.75 18.18 -6.23
C GLU A 458 3.91 17.27 -4.99
N GLY A 459 4.66 17.76 -3.99
CA GLY A 459 4.84 17.09 -2.71
C GLY A 459 6.06 16.16 -2.63
N LEU A 460 6.31 15.60 -1.44
CA LEU A 460 7.54 14.84 -1.13
C LEU A 460 7.68 13.52 -1.94
N GLY A 461 6.58 12.98 -2.46
CA GLY A 461 6.57 11.81 -3.34
C GLY A 461 6.43 12.18 -4.82
N GLY A 462 6.42 13.46 -5.13
CA GLY A 462 6.21 14.00 -6.47
C GLY A 462 7.40 13.85 -7.41
N GLY A 463 7.35 14.55 -8.53
CA GLY A 463 8.34 14.50 -9.60
C GLY A 463 7.82 15.08 -10.91
N GLU A 464 8.64 15.04 -11.95
CA GLU A 464 8.25 15.44 -13.30
C GLU A 464 8.41 14.29 -14.28
N TRP A 465 7.40 14.07 -15.11
CA TRP A 465 7.41 13.06 -16.18
C TRP A 465 7.02 13.70 -17.52
N LEU A 466 7.72 13.34 -18.59
CA LEU A 466 7.35 13.72 -19.94
C LEU A 466 6.60 12.56 -20.60
N ILE A 467 5.29 12.70 -20.74
CA ILE A 467 4.39 11.67 -21.26
C ILE A 467 4.30 11.80 -22.78
N PRO A 468 4.86 10.85 -23.56
CA PRO A 468 4.71 10.86 -25.01
C PRO A 468 3.25 10.64 -25.40
N LEU A 469 2.73 11.55 -26.22
CA LEU A 469 1.31 11.58 -26.56
C LEU A 469 0.99 10.71 -27.77
N ASP A 470 1.83 10.68 -28.80
CA ASP A 470 1.43 10.16 -30.12
C ASP A 470 1.61 8.63 -30.25
N SER A 471 2.59 8.05 -29.54
CA SER A 471 2.91 6.61 -29.61
C SER A 471 3.50 6.11 -28.30
N PRO A 472 3.13 4.90 -27.82
CA PRO A 472 3.79 4.27 -26.67
C PRO A 472 5.28 3.99 -26.89
N ALA A 473 5.74 3.93 -28.14
CA ALA A 473 7.14 3.69 -28.50
C ALA A 473 7.94 4.99 -28.66
N ALA A 474 7.32 6.17 -28.51
CA ALA A 474 8.00 7.45 -28.56
C ALA A 474 8.66 7.78 -27.22
N VAL A 475 9.65 8.68 -27.24
CA VAL A 475 10.31 9.17 -26.02
C VAL A 475 9.76 10.55 -25.68
N GLY A 476 9.49 10.78 -24.40
CA GLY A 476 9.10 12.10 -23.88
C GLY A 476 10.18 13.15 -24.13
N SER A 477 9.80 14.38 -24.49
CA SER A 477 10.73 15.44 -24.88
C SER A 477 10.24 16.82 -24.45
N ALA A 478 11.03 17.50 -23.62
CA ALA A 478 10.77 18.89 -23.22
C ALA A 478 10.79 19.85 -24.42
N ALA A 479 11.62 19.57 -25.43
CA ALA A 479 11.66 20.35 -26.66
C ALA A 479 10.38 20.24 -27.50
N HIS A 480 9.56 19.21 -27.27
CA HIS A 480 8.27 18.97 -27.93
C HIS A 480 7.11 18.99 -26.92
N GLU A 481 7.27 19.72 -25.81
CA GLU A 481 6.20 19.94 -24.84
C GLU A 481 5.08 20.74 -25.50
N VAL A 482 3.86 20.21 -25.45
CA VAL A 482 2.66 20.87 -25.98
C VAL A 482 1.64 21.23 -24.90
N ALA A 483 1.81 20.67 -23.71
CA ALA A 483 0.92 20.86 -22.58
C ALA A 483 1.64 20.54 -21.27
N HIS A 484 1.19 21.16 -20.20
CA HIS A 484 1.64 20.98 -18.84
C HIS A 484 0.45 20.74 -17.90
N VAL A 485 0.56 19.73 -17.04
CA VAL A 485 -0.42 19.41 -16.01
C VAL A 485 0.31 19.27 -14.68
N ALA A 486 -0.14 20.01 -13.67
CA ALA A 486 0.39 19.97 -12.31
C ALA A 486 -0.69 19.56 -11.30
N LEU A 487 -0.40 18.63 -10.39
CA LEU A 487 -1.33 18.22 -9.32
C LEU A 487 -0.61 17.60 -8.12
N ASP A 488 -1.27 17.57 -6.96
CA ASP A 488 -0.77 16.85 -5.78
C ASP A 488 -0.72 15.32 -6.02
N GLY A 489 0.25 14.65 -5.40
CA GLY A 489 0.45 13.20 -5.57
C GLY A 489 -0.74 12.35 -5.13
N VAL A 490 -1.42 12.71 -4.04
CA VAL A 490 -2.62 11.97 -3.59
C VAL A 490 -3.78 12.21 -4.55
N GLU A 491 -3.93 13.44 -5.04
CA GLU A 491 -4.96 13.78 -6.05
C GLU A 491 -4.76 12.98 -7.36
N PHE A 492 -3.51 12.87 -7.84
CA PHE A 492 -3.19 12.05 -9.02
C PHE A 492 -3.52 10.57 -8.79
N CYS A 493 -3.18 10.04 -7.61
CA CYS A 493 -3.50 8.66 -7.27
C CYS A 493 -5.02 8.42 -7.16
N ARG A 494 -5.79 9.34 -6.60
CA ARG A 494 -7.26 9.26 -6.55
C ARG A 494 -7.88 9.33 -7.95
N LEU A 495 -7.35 10.17 -8.84
CA LEU A 495 -7.73 10.18 -10.25
C LEU A 495 -7.42 8.82 -10.89
N ALA A 496 -6.20 8.32 -10.73
CA ALA A 496 -5.76 7.04 -11.30
C ALA A 496 -6.55 5.83 -10.75
N ALA A 497 -7.07 5.93 -9.53
CA ALA A 497 -7.96 4.98 -8.88
C ALA A 497 -9.45 5.19 -9.20
N GLY A 498 -9.81 6.15 -10.06
CA GLY A 498 -11.20 6.42 -10.46
C GLY A 498 -12.09 6.94 -9.31
N HIS A 499 -11.47 7.49 -8.27
CA HIS A 499 -12.16 8.11 -7.13
C HIS A 499 -12.58 9.55 -7.42
N VAL A 500 -11.82 10.22 -8.27
CA VAL A 500 -12.12 11.57 -8.77
C VAL A 500 -12.30 11.49 -10.29
N PRO A 501 -13.41 12.00 -10.86
CA PRO A 501 -13.57 12.02 -12.30
C PRO A 501 -12.59 13.03 -12.94
N PRO A 502 -12.09 12.79 -14.17
CA PRO A 502 -11.08 13.64 -14.82
C PRO A 502 -11.41 15.14 -14.86
N GLN A 503 -12.69 15.50 -14.90
CA GLN A 503 -13.17 16.87 -14.99
C GLN A 503 -13.16 17.61 -13.65
N GLU A 504 -13.17 16.88 -12.54
CA GLU A 504 -13.20 17.43 -11.18
C GLU A 504 -11.81 17.37 -10.51
N ALA A 505 -10.84 16.71 -11.15
CA ALA A 505 -9.47 16.62 -10.66
C ALA A 505 -8.87 18.02 -10.44
N ALA A 506 -8.34 18.25 -9.24
CA ALA A 506 -7.70 19.50 -8.87
C ALA A 506 -6.31 19.62 -9.52
N ALA A 507 -6.31 19.95 -10.81
CA ALA A 507 -5.10 20.03 -11.62
C ALA A 507 -4.91 21.43 -12.23
N GLY A 508 -3.71 22.00 -12.08
CA GLY A 508 -3.22 23.11 -12.87
C GLY A 508 -3.00 22.66 -14.32
N GLN A 509 -3.45 23.47 -15.29
CA GLN A 509 -3.48 23.08 -16.71
C GLN A 509 -3.00 24.23 -17.59
N ASP A 510 -2.02 23.98 -18.45
CA ASP A 510 -1.54 24.94 -19.45
C ASP A 510 -1.23 24.25 -20.79
N GLY A 511 -1.46 24.95 -21.91
CA GLY A 511 -1.22 24.45 -23.26
C GLY A 511 -2.40 23.73 -23.94
N ASP A 512 -2.11 22.67 -24.70
CA ASP A 512 -3.09 21.95 -25.54
C ASP A 512 -4.17 21.23 -24.70
N ARG A 513 -5.37 21.81 -24.68
CA ARG A 513 -6.54 21.30 -23.93
C ARG A 513 -6.96 19.89 -24.33
N GLU A 514 -6.78 19.49 -25.59
CA GLU A 514 -7.13 18.13 -26.02
C GLU A 514 -6.12 17.11 -25.48
N ALA A 515 -4.83 17.44 -25.53
CA ALA A 515 -3.78 16.61 -24.94
C ALA A 515 -3.96 16.44 -23.44
N ILE A 516 -4.25 17.52 -22.72
CA ILE A 516 -4.53 17.51 -21.28
C ILE A 516 -5.72 16.60 -20.96
N ARG A 517 -6.85 16.81 -21.65
CA ARG A 517 -8.04 15.99 -21.46
C ARG A 517 -7.75 14.51 -21.72
N ASP A 518 -7.08 14.18 -22.82
CA ASP A 518 -6.78 12.79 -23.16
C ASP A 518 -5.91 12.13 -22.08
N VAL A 519 -4.91 12.85 -21.53
CA VAL A 519 -4.06 12.33 -20.44
C VAL A 519 -4.83 12.14 -19.15
N LEU A 520 -5.66 13.09 -18.71
CA LEU A 520 -6.45 12.95 -17.47
C LEU A 520 -7.44 11.77 -17.56
N TYR A 521 -8.06 11.57 -18.72
CA TYR A 521 -8.92 10.41 -18.96
C TYR A 521 -8.13 9.10 -19.07
N ALA A 522 -6.91 9.13 -19.60
CA ALA A 522 -6.02 7.97 -19.59
C ALA A 522 -5.60 7.59 -18.16
N ALA A 523 -5.25 8.58 -17.33
CA ALA A 523 -4.96 8.36 -15.91
C ALA A 523 -6.15 7.69 -15.21
N ALA A 524 -7.36 8.23 -15.34
CA ALA A 524 -8.54 7.60 -14.75
C ALA A 524 -8.78 6.16 -15.24
N SER A 525 -8.45 5.87 -16.50
CA SER A 525 -8.63 4.53 -17.09
C SER A 525 -7.63 3.48 -16.61
N LEU A 526 -6.66 3.84 -15.75
CA LEU A 526 -5.81 2.87 -15.05
C LEU A 526 -6.60 2.07 -14.00
N SER A 527 -7.63 2.69 -13.42
CA SER A 527 -8.48 2.07 -12.42
C SER A 527 -9.27 0.89 -12.97
N ARG A 528 -9.48 -0.10 -12.11
CA ARG A 528 -10.24 -1.32 -12.39
C ARG A 528 -10.81 -1.87 -11.10
N MET A 529 -11.82 -2.73 -11.25
CA MET A 529 -12.29 -3.59 -10.16
C MET A 529 -11.48 -4.87 -10.13
#